data_AF-A0A2N2B931-F1
#
_entry.id   AF-A0A2N2B931-F1
#
_cell.length_a   1.000
_cell.length_b   1.000
_cell.length_c   1.000
_cell.angle_alpha   90.00
_cell.angle_beta   90.00
_cell.angle_gamma   90.00
#
_symmetry.space_group_name_H-M   'P 1'
#
loop_
_entity.id
_entity.type
_entity.pdbx_description
1 polymer ?
#
loop_
_entity_poly.entity_id
_entity_poly.type
_entity_poly.pdbx_seq_one_letter_code
_entity_poly.pdbx_strand_id
1 'polypeptide(L)'
;MARLTPIDIESKTFTKSVSGYNNREVKTFLREVLVNYEQLYKENIELRDKVNMLNEGIQYYKTIEDVLQNTLIQAEKMAEETKNLARKKAEQIIKEAEINGQAIVNEG
;
A
#
# COMPACT_ATOMS: atom_id res chain seq x y z
N MET A 1 -2.95 -31.50 -1.39
CA MET A 1 -1.91 -32.21 -0.63
C MET A 1 -1.34 -31.25 0.39
N ALA A 2 -1.25 -31.64 1.67
CA ALA A 2 -0.62 -30.81 2.68
C ALA A 2 0.88 -30.66 2.36
N ARG A 3 1.43 -29.46 2.56
CA ARG A 3 2.88 -29.24 2.43
C ARG A 3 3.56 -29.90 3.61
N LEU A 4 4.64 -30.64 3.34
CA LEU A 4 5.48 -31.23 4.38
C LEU A 4 6.18 -30.12 5.17
N THR A 5 6.36 -30.34 6.46
CA THR A 5 7.23 -29.55 7.33
C THR A 5 8.56 -30.28 7.53
N PRO A 6 9.63 -29.59 7.97
CA PRO A 6 10.87 -30.26 8.36
C PRO A 6 10.65 -31.43 9.34
N ILE A 7 9.78 -31.25 10.33
CA ILE A 7 9.49 -32.30 11.32
C ILE A 7 8.76 -33.51 10.71
N ASP A 8 7.98 -33.33 9.65
CA ASP A 8 7.36 -34.43 8.91
C ASP A 8 8.41 -35.27 8.16
N ILE A 9 9.51 -34.64 7.71
CA ILE A 9 10.62 -35.33 7.03
C ILE A 9 11.47 -36.08 8.06
N GLU A 10 11.78 -35.44 9.20
CA GLU A 10 12.57 -36.03 10.29
C GLU A 10 11.87 -37.26 10.89
N SER A 11 10.58 -37.14 11.18
CA SER A 11 9.78 -38.21 11.80
C SER A 11 9.39 -39.33 10.84
N LYS A 12 9.74 -39.24 9.55
CA LYS A 12 9.30 -40.20 8.54
C LYS A 12 9.91 -41.59 8.76
N THR A 13 9.03 -42.56 8.99
CA THR A 13 9.35 -43.99 9.03
C THR A 13 8.92 -44.69 7.74
N PHE A 14 9.74 -45.63 7.27
CA PHE A 14 9.46 -46.44 6.08
C PHE A 14 9.36 -47.91 6.48
N THR A 15 8.41 -48.63 5.87
CA THR A 15 8.31 -50.10 6.00
C THR A 15 9.45 -50.77 5.22
N LYS A 16 9.90 -51.93 5.70
CA LYS A 16 10.95 -52.71 5.02
C LYS A 16 10.32 -53.62 3.97
N SER A 17 10.98 -53.76 2.83
CA SER A 17 10.63 -54.72 1.78
C SER A 17 11.88 -55.49 1.33
N VAL A 18 11.68 -56.73 0.82
CA VAL A 18 12.76 -57.67 0.47
C VAL A 18 13.70 -57.12 -0.61
N SER A 19 13.20 -56.24 -1.49
CA SER A 19 13.98 -55.56 -2.54
C SER A 19 13.97 -54.03 -2.37
N GLY A 20 13.97 -53.54 -1.12
CA GLY A 20 13.95 -52.12 -0.80
C GLY A 20 15.33 -51.45 -0.88
N TYR A 21 15.34 -50.12 -0.90
CA TYR A 21 16.57 -49.33 -0.85
C TYR A 21 17.36 -49.55 0.45
N ASN A 22 18.68 -49.35 0.38
CA ASN A 22 19.56 -49.40 1.54
C ASN A 22 19.13 -48.34 2.57
N ASN A 23 18.74 -48.79 3.76
CA ASN A 23 18.24 -47.91 4.82
C ASN A 23 19.25 -46.82 5.20
N ARG A 24 20.55 -47.13 5.23
CA ARG A 24 21.60 -46.18 5.61
C ARG A 24 21.78 -45.08 4.57
N GLU A 25 21.74 -45.44 3.29
CA GLU A 25 21.83 -44.48 2.18
C GLU A 25 20.61 -43.56 2.18
N VAL A 26 19.41 -44.13 2.28
CA VAL A 26 18.16 -43.36 2.38
C VAL A 26 18.17 -42.41 3.58
N LYS A 27 18.61 -42.88 4.76
CA LYS A 27 18.70 -42.04 5.96
C LYS A 27 19.79 -40.96 5.87
N THR A 28 20.81 -41.14 5.04
CA THR A 28 21.83 -40.11 4.80
C THR A 28 21.28 -39.06 3.86
N PHE A 29 20.70 -39.48 2.73
CA PHE A 29 20.03 -38.58 1.79
C PHE A 29 18.91 -37.78 2.45
N LEU A 30 18.07 -38.40 3.28
CA LEU A 30 17.00 -37.70 3.99
C LEU A 30 17.52 -36.64 4.99
N ARG A 31 18.72 -36.82 5.57
CA ARG A 31 19.34 -35.79 6.40
C ARG A 31 19.79 -34.60 5.55
N GLU A 32 20.38 -34.85 4.38
CA GLU A 32 20.74 -33.78 3.45
C GLU A 32 19.50 -33.02 2.96
N VAL A 33 18.44 -33.75 2.59
CA VAL A 33 17.15 -33.16 2.21
C VAL A 33 16.58 -32.33 3.35
N LEU A 34 16.59 -32.84 4.59
CA LEU A 34 16.08 -32.12 5.75
C LEU A 34 16.79 -30.77 5.95
N VAL A 35 18.13 -30.76 5.94
CA VAL A 35 18.93 -29.53 6.11
C VAL A 35 18.60 -28.49 5.03
N ASN A 36 18.56 -28.91 3.76
CA ASN A 36 18.23 -28.00 2.66
C ASN A 36 16.77 -27.53 2.75
N TYR A 37 15.85 -28.41 3.16
CA TYR A 37 14.45 -28.06 3.29
C TYR A 37 14.19 -27.10 4.45
N GLU A 38 14.87 -27.26 5.58
CA GLU A 38 14.83 -26.32 6.71
C GLU A 38 15.28 -24.93 6.29
N GLN A 39 16.39 -24.85 5.55
CA GLN A 39 16.88 -23.58 5.03
C GLN A 39 15.83 -22.93 4.11
N LEU A 40 15.33 -23.66 3.11
CA LEU A 40 14.31 -23.15 2.19
C LEU A 40 13.01 -22.76 2.91
N TYR A 41 12.61 -23.52 3.92
CA TYR A 41 11.40 -23.26 4.70
C TYR A 41 11.55 -21.95 5.51
N LYS A 42 12.71 -21.75 6.15
CA LYS A 42 13.03 -20.52 6.88
C LYS A 42 13.09 -19.31 5.93
N GLU A 43 13.84 -19.42 4.83
CA GLU A 43 13.93 -18.36 3.82
C GLU A 43 12.54 -18.01 3.26
N ASN A 44 11.66 -19.00 3.06
CA ASN A 44 10.30 -18.75 2.60
C ASN A 44 9.46 -17.95 3.60
N ILE A 45 9.58 -18.25 4.90
CA ILE A 45 8.91 -17.49 5.96
C ILE A 45 9.43 -16.05 5.96
N GLU A 46 10.75 -15.85 6.00
CA GLU A 46 11.36 -14.52 6.02
C GLU A 46 10.97 -13.68 4.78
N LEU A 47 10.94 -14.30 3.60
CA LEU A 47 10.51 -13.63 2.37
C LEU A 47 9.02 -13.28 2.39
N ARG A 48 8.17 -14.15 2.94
CA ARG A 48 6.73 -13.85 3.10
C ARG A 48 6.49 -12.70 4.05
N ASP A 49 7.20 -12.68 5.17
CA ASP A 49 7.11 -11.59 6.15
C ASP A 49 7.59 -10.28 5.53
N LYS A 50 8.70 -10.32 4.78
CA LYS A 50 9.20 -9.15 4.02
C LYS A 50 8.19 -8.65 3.00
N VAL A 51 7.54 -9.55 2.25
CA VAL A 51 6.50 -9.18 1.28
C VAL A 51 5.31 -8.53 1.98
N ASN A 52 4.87 -9.06 3.11
CA ASN A 52 3.78 -8.48 3.89
C ASN A 52 4.13 -7.06 4.36
N MET A 53 5.30 -6.88 4.96
CA MET A 53 5.80 -5.57 5.41
C MET A 53 5.89 -4.56 4.24
N LEU A 54 6.40 -4.98 3.08
CA LEU A 54 6.48 -4.11 1.91
C LEU A 54 5.10 -3.74 1.38
N ASN A 55 4.15 -4.68 1.39
CA ASN A 55 2.77 -4.42 0.97
C ASN A 55 2.08 -3.42 1.91
N GLU A 56 2.28 -3.55 3.22
CA GLU A 56 1.78 -2.58 4.20
C GLU A 56 2.34 -1.17 3.95
N GLY A 57 3.65 -1.07 3.68
CA GLY A 57 4.29 0.19 3.30
C GLY A 57 3.69 0.80 2.03
N ILE A 58 3.46 -0.02 1.00
CA ILE A 58 2.81 0.44 -0.25
C ILE A 58 1.40 0.97 0.03
N GLN A 59 0.61 0.29 0.86
CA GLN A 59 -0.73 0.75 1.21
C GLN A 59 -0.69 2.09 1.96
N TYR A 60 0.23 2.24 2.90
CA TYR A 60 0.44 3.50 3.61
C TYR A 60 0.74 4.67 2.66
N TYR A 61 1.67 4.48 1.72
CA TYR A 61 2.01 5.52 0.74
C TYR A 61 0.85 5.85 -0.20
N LYS A 62 0.05 4.85 -0.63
CA LYS A 62 -1.16 5.09 -1.43
C LYS A 62 -2.20 5.93 -0.67
N THR A 63 -2.37 5.70 0.63
CA THR A 63 -3.26 6.53 1.46
C THR A 63 -2.77 7.97 1.54
N ILE A 64 -1.46 8.18 1.71
CA ILE A 64 -0.89 9.54 1.71
C ILE A 64 -1.09 10.22 0.36
N GLU A 65 -0.85 9.50 -0.74
CA GLU A 65 -1.03 10.00 -2.10
C GLU A 65 -2.48 10.47 -2.33
N ASP A 66 -3.47 9.67 -1.93
CA ASP A 66 -4.89 10.02 -2.05
C ASP A 66 -5.25 11.26 -1.22
N VAL A 67 -4.76 11.35 0.02
CA VAL A 67 -4.96 12.54 0.88
C VAL A 67 -4.33 13.77 0.24
N LEU A 68 -3.11 13.66 -0.30
CA LEU A 68 -2.43 14.77 -0.95
C LEU A 68 -3.17 15.24 -2.20
N GLN A 69 -3.62 14.31 -3.04
CA GLN A 69 -4.40 14.61 -4.24
C GLN A 69 -5.72 15.33 -3.88
N ASN A 70 -6.45 14.81 -2.89
CA ASN A 70 -7.68 15.43 -2.42
C ASN A 70 -7.44 16.82 -1.81
N THR A 71 -6.32 17.01 -1.13
CA THR A 71 -5.92 18.31 -0.57
C THR A 71 -5.61 19.33 -1.67
N LEU A 72 -4.91 18.92 -2.73
CA LEU A 72 -4.61 19.78 -3.88
C LEU A 72 -5.89 20.23 -4.61
N ILE A 73 -6.83 19.30 -4.86
CA ILE A 73 -8.12 19.63 -5.47
C ILE A 73 -8.89 20.64 -4.61
N GLN A 74 -8.89 20.46 -3.28
CA GLN A 74 -9.52 21.41 -2.37
C GLN A 74 -8.83 22.78 -2.38
N ALA A 75 -7.50 22.82 -2.43
CA ALA A 75 -6.73 24.06 -2.53
C ALA A 75 -7.06 24.82 -3.81
N GLU A 76 -7.14 24.14 -4.95
CA GLU A 76 -7.54 24.73 -6.23
C GLU A 76 -8.96 25.30 -6.18
N LYS A 77 -9.91 24.53 -5.62
CA LYS A 77 -11.29 24.98 -5.45
C LYS A 77 -11.39 26.22 -4.57
N MET A 78 -10.70 26.24 -3.42
CA MET A 78 -10.68 27.40 -2.52
C MET A 78 -10.05 28.63 -3.19
N ALA A 79 -8.98 28.43 -3.98
CA ALA A 79 -8.36 29.52 -4.73
C ALA A 79 -9.34 30.12 -5.77
N GLU A 80 -10.08 29.27 -6.47
CA GLU A 80 -11.07 29.71 -7.46
C GLU A 80 -12.28 30.39 -6.81
N GLU A 81 -12.79 29.86 -5.69
CA GLU A 81 -13.84 30.50 -4.89
C GLU A 81 -13.39 31.87 -4.38
N THR A 82 -12.14 31.98 -3.90
CA THR A 82 -11.57 33.25 -3.43
C THR A 82 -11.48 34.28 -4.57
N LYS A 83 -11.02 33.87 -5.75
CA LYS A 83 -10.98 34.74 -6.95
C LYS A 83 -12.38 35.20 -7.34
N ASN A 84 -13.35 34.29 -7.36
CA ASN A 84 -14.72 34.62 -7.73
C ASN A 84 -15.39 35.56 -6.71
N LEU A 85 -15.14 35.36 -5.42
CA LEU A 85 -15.60 36.27 -4.38
C LEU A 85 -14.98 37.66 -4.53
N ALA A 86 -13.68 37.75 -4.80
CA ALA A 86 -12.99 39.01 -5.02
C ALA A 86 -13.54 39.77 -6.24
N ARG A 87 -13.81 39.06 -7.35
CA ARG A 87 -14.44 39.64 -8.56
C ARG A 87 -15.84 40.19 -8.26
N LYS A 88 -16.69 39.41 -7.61
CA LYS A 88 -18.05 39.86 -7.23
C LYS A 88 -18.02 41.09 -6.32
N LYS A 89 -17.11 41.13 -5.35
CA LYS A 89 -16.93 42.31 -4.49
C LYS A 89 -16.48 43.53 -5.28
N ALA A 90 -15.56 43.37 -6.22
CA ALA A 90 -15.11 44.47 -7.08
C ALA A 90 -16.27 45.02 -7.94
N GLU A 91 -17.07 44.14 -8.54
CA GLU A 91 -18.26 44.53 -9.32
C GLU A 91 -19.29 45.28 -8.46
N GLN A 92 -19.53 44.84 -7.22
CA GLN A 92 -20.41 45.52 -6.28
C GLN A 92 -19.90 46.92 -5.94
N ILE A 93 -18.61 47.06 -5.63
CA ILE A 93 -18.00 48.37 -5.33
C ILE A 93 -18.13 49.33 -6.52
N ILE A 94 -17.87 48.86 -7.75
CA ILE A 94 -18.01 49.69 -8.96
C ILE A 94 -19.46 50.15 -9.11
N LYS A 95 -20.42 49.24 -8.98
CA LYS A 95 -21.85 49.55 -9.10
C LYS A 95 -22.33 50.54 -8.03
N GLU A 96 -21.88 50.39 -6.79
CA GLU A 96 -22.18 51.34 -5.71
C GLU A 96 -21.60 52.73 -5.99
N ALA A 97 -20.36 52.79 -6.48
CA ALA A 97 -19.72 54.06 -6.85
C ALA A 97 -20.45 54.76 -8.02
N GLU A 98 -20.89 54.01 -9.03
CA GLU A 98 -21.69 54.53 -10.14
C GLU A 98 -23.03 55.11 -9.67
N ILE A 99 -23.75 54.38 -8.80
CA ILE A 99 -25.03 54.85 -8.22
C ILE A 99 -24.82 56.14 -7.43
N ASN A 100 -23.80 56.19 -6.58
CA ASN A 100 -23.49 57.37 -5.77
C ASN A 100 -23.09 58.55 -6.64
N GLY A 101 -22.28 58.33 -7.69
CA GLY A 101 -21.91 59.36 -8.64
C GLY A 101 -23.12 59.92 -9.39
N GLN A 102 -24.04 59.06 -9.83
CA GLN A 102 -25.26 59.49 -10.51
C GLN A 102 -26.19 60.28 -9.59
N ALA A 103 -26.30 59.90 -8.31
CA ALA A 103 -27.07 60.65 -7.33
C ALA A 103 -26.52 62.07 -7.15
N ILE A 104 -25.19 62.22 -7.02
CA ILE A 104 -24.54 63.55 -6.88
C ILE A 104 -24.80 64.43 -8.12
N VAL A 105 -24.70 63.86 -9.34
CA VAL A 105 -24.95 64.61 -10.58
C VAL A 105 -26.42 65.04 -10.69
N ASN A 106 -27.36 64.26 -10.18
CA ASN A 106 -28.79 64.55 -10.26
C ASN A 106 -29.28 65.53 -9.18
N GLU A 107 -28.54 65.68 -8.07
CA GLU A 107 -28.86 66.62 -6.98
C GLU A 107 -28.18 67.99 -7.12
N GLY A 108 -27.28 68.15 -8.10
CA GLY A 108 -26.53 69.39 -8.40
C GLY A 108 -27.12 70.26 -9.50
#